data_AF-A0A970CQ46-F1
#
_entry.id   AF-A0A970CQ46-F1
#
_cell.length_a   1.000
_cell.length_b   1.000
_cell.length_c   1.000
_cell.angle_alpha   90.00
_cell.angle_beta   90.00
_cell.angle_gamma   90.00
#
_symmetry.space_group_name_H-M   'P 1'
#
loop_
_entity.id
_entity.type
_entity.pdbx_description
1 polymer ?
#
loop_
_entity_poly.entity_id
_entity_poly.type
_entity_poly.pdbx_seq_one_letter_code
_entity_poly.pdbx_strand_id
1 'polypeptide(L)'
;MEEPKRNHPCPCGSGKKYKYCCSPSAINILGDEIALFHKNRNTAYTGELGARREAFCRSYMIKKTEIFKELSEKQNEMAASEKSVISCARGCTHCCILMVGATVQEVELIVRYLYQNEELFNYFIDVYPKWISKLKEVDCLLEKQLKNRSGLSTAAAKEKTKHNCHYLLSASLDTKWKSGLENRLMIIKEGLYCPFLRDGACFIHEVRPYYCAGYFAITPQDWCNPLNAAEYRKRKASQIFKIDLADDLSFYGGNLEKPVWSFMPVMVYETLKYGTEALQPMKIMDGSNMKSYTLKRCL
;
A
#
# COMPACT_ATOMS: atom_id res chain seq x y z
N MET A 1 -41.37 -1.77 14.65
CA MET A 1 -40.56 -1.89 13.43
C MET A 1 -39.95 -3.29 13.44
N GLU A 2 -40.16 -4.07 12.39
CA GLU A 2 -39.64 -5.44 12.28
C GLU A 2 -38.13 -5.40 12.03
N GLU A 3 -37.33 -6.20 12.74
CA GLU A 3 -35.87 -6.19 12.58
C GLU A 3 -35.47 -6.72 11.18
N PRO A 4 -34.46 -6.12 10.52
CA PRO A 4 -34.04 -6.56 9.20
C PRO A 4 -33.53 -8.00 9.20
N LYS A 5 -34.00 -8.83 8.28
CA LYS A 5 -33.54 -10.22 8.15
C LYS A 5 -32.05 -10.29 7.86
N ARG A 6 -31.34 -11.16 8.58
CA ARG A 6 -29.87 -11.32 8.57
C ARG A 6 -29.21 -11.33 7.18
N ASN A 7 -29.81 -12.00 6.19
CA ASN A 7 -29.25 -12.16 4.85
C ASN A 7 -29.81 -11.17 3.81
N HIS A 8 -30.75 -10.29 4.19
CA HIS A 8 -31.33 -9.28 3.29
C HIS A 8 -30.39 -8.08 3.13
N PRO A 9 -30.57 -7.27 2.06
CA PRO A 9 -29.91 -5.98 1.93
C PRO A 9 -30.12 -5.12 3.17
N CYS A 10 -29.07 -4.43 3.61
CA CYS A 10 -29.11 -3.58 4.77
C CYS A 10 -29.97 -2.33 4.49
N PRO A 11 -30.89 -1.94 5.39
CA PRO A 11 -31.79 -0.80 5.16
C PRO A 11 -31.09 0.55 5.08
N CYS A 12 -29.82 0.66 5.48
CA CYS A 12 -29.04 1.89 5.37
C CYS A 12 -28.61 2.26 3.93
N GLY A 13 -28.98 1.45 2.94
CA GLY A 13 -28.64 1.70 1.52
C GLY A 13 -27.22 1.32 1.13
N SER A 14 -26.45 0.65 2.01
CA SER A 14 -25.05 0.28 1.73
C SER A 14 -24.86 -0.80 0.66
N GLY A 15 -25.94 -1.47 0.23
CA GLY A 15 -25.89 -2.63 -0.67
C GLY A 15 -25.33 -3.92 -0.05
N LYS A 16 -24.83 -3.88 1.19
CA LYS A 16 -24.32 -5.06 1.93
C LYS A 16 -25.47 -5.86 2.55
N LYS A 17 -25.26 -7.15 2.85
CA LYS A 17 -26.18 -7.94 3.68
C LYS A 17 -26.20 -7.36 5.11
N TYR A 18 -27.37 -7.29 5.75
CA TYR A 18 -27.55 -6.72 7.09
C TYR A 18 -26.54 -7.26 8.11
N LYS A 19 -26.28 -8.58 8.10
CA LYS A 19 -25.30 -9.24 8.99
C LYS A 19 -23.85 -8.75 8.88
N TYR A 20 -23.50 -8.06 7.80
CA TYR A 20 -22.15 -7.54 7.55
C TYR A 20 -22.15 -6.00 7.49
N CYS A 21 -23.21 -5.35 7.97
CA CYS A 21 -23.36 -3.91 7.93
C CYS A 21 -23.90 -3.38 9.26
N CYS A 22 -25.19 -3.07 9.36
CA CYS A 22 -25.77 -2.47 10.57
C CYS A 22 -26.23 -3.49 11.62
N SER A 23 -25.87 -4.77 11.50
CA SER A 23 -26.15 -5.72 12.58
C SER A 23 -25.33 -5.38 13.83
N PRO A 24 -25.87 -5.61 15.04
CA PRO A 24 -25.12 -5.37 16.27
C PRO A 24 -23.77 -6.11 16.31
N SER A 25 -23.73 -7.35 15.82
CA SER A 25 -22.48 -8.10 15.73
C SER A 25 -21.45 -7.46 14.79
N ALA A 26 -21.87 -6.94 13.64
CA ALA A 26 -20.95 -6.28 12.70
C ALA A 26 -20.43 -4.95 13.26
N ILE A 27 -21.29 -4.19 13.94
CA ILE A 27 -20.92 -2.94 14.63
C ILE A 27 -19.94 -3.24 15.76
N ASN A 28 -20.18 -4.26 16.58
CA ASN A 28 -19.28 -4.67 17.67
C ASN A 28 -17.92 -5.10 17.12
N ILE A 29 -17.88 -5.93 16.07
CA ILE A 29 -16.62 -6.34 15.42
C ILE A 29 -15.85 -5.10 14.93
N LEU A 30 -16.52 -4.15 14.29
CA LEU A 30 -15.88 -2.91 13.84
C LEU A 30 -15.33 -2.10 15.02
N GLY A 31 -16.08 -2.01 16.12
CA GLY A 31 -15.64 -1.38 17.37
C GLY A 31 -14.40 -2.06 17.96
N ASP A 32 -14.38 -3.39 18.01
CA ASP A 32 -13.25 -4.19 18.50
C ASP A 32 -12.01 -4.01 17.62
N GLU A 33 -12.17 -3.94 16.29
CA GLU A 33 -11.08 -3.68 15.36
C GLU A 33 -10.49 -2.28 15.55
N ILE A 34 -11.34 -1.25 15.66
CA ILE A 34 -10.90 0.13 15.93
C ILE A 34 -10.16 0.20 17.27
N ALA A 35 -10.68 -0.43 18.32
CA ALA A 35 -10.04 -0.48 19.62
C ALA A 35 -8.63 -1.11 19.55
N LEU A 36 -8.45 -2.13 18.71
CA LEU A 36 -7.15 -2.77 18.49
C LEU A 36 -6.13 -1.81 17.85
N PHE A 37 -6.54 -1.04 16.83
CA PHE A 37 -5.69 -0.01 16.20
C PHE A 37 -5.21 1.02 17.24
N HIS A 38 -6.13 1.56 18.04
CA HIS A 38 -5.78 2.54 19.08
C HIS A 38 -4.91 1.95 20.18
N LYS A 39 -5.18 0.70 20.60
CA LYS A 39 -4.32 -0.03 21.54
C LYS A 39 -2.89 -0.12 21.03
N ASN A 40 -2.70 -0.55 19.78
CA ASN A 40 -1.36 -0.68 19.19
C ASN A 40 -0.65 0.66 19.06
N ARG A 41 -1.37 1.72 18.66
CA ARG A 41 -0.82 3.09 18.64
C ARG A 41 -0.31 3.50 20.02
N ASN A 42 -1.12 3.31 21.06
CA ASN A 42 -0.81 3.76 22.42
C ASN A 42 0.35 2.99 23.05
N THR A 43 0.56 1.73 22.67
CA THR A 43 1.63 0.90 23.23
C THR A 43 2.88 0.82 22.36
N ALA A 44 2.82 1.32 21.10
CA ALA A 44 3.84 1.12 20.08
C ALA A 44 5.27 1.49 20.52
N TYR A 45 5.40 2.57 21.29
CA TYR A 45 6.69 3.16 21.72
C TYR A 45 6.86 3.11 23.24
N THR A 46 6.24 2.12 23.88
CA THR A 46 6.37 1.87 25.32
C THR A 46 7.32 0.71 25.60
N GLY A 47 7.97 0.74 26.77
CA GLY A 47 8.91 -0.31 27.20
C GLY A 47 10.18 -0.40 26.33
N GLU A 48 10.94 -1.48 26.53
CA GLU A 48 12.23 -1.66 25.86
C GLU A 48 12.08 -1.81 24.34
N LEU A 49 11.12 -2.62 23.89
CA LEU A 49 10.86 -2.81 22.46
C LEU A 49 10.42 -1.50 21.80
N GLY A 50 9.55 -0.73 22.44
CA GLY A 50 9.11 0.57 21.94
C GLY A 50 10.27 1.57 21.82
N ALA A 51 11.20 1.58 22.79
CA ALA A 51 12.40 2.41 22.72
C ALA A 51 13.30 2.04 21.51
N ARG A 52 13.47 0.74 21.24
CA ARG A 52 14.21 0.28 20.05
C ARG A 52 13.54 0.69 18.74
N ARG A 53 12.21 0.61 18.67
CA ARG A 53 11.41 1.06 17.51
C ARG A 53 11.58 2.55 17.25
N GLU A 54 11.49 3.37 18.30
CA GLU A 54 11.67 4.82 18.20
C GLU A 54 13.09 5.17 17.76
N ALA A 55 14.11 4.54 18.35
CA ALA A 55 15.51 4.75 17.97
C ALA A 55 15.76 4.38 16.50
N PHE A 56 15.26 3.22 16.07
CA PHE A 56 15.34 2.80 14.67
C PHE A 56 14.71 3.82 13.73
N CYS A 57 13.47 4.25 14.00
CA CYS A 57 12.80 5.19 13.10
C CYS A 57 13.51 6.54 13.00
N ARG A 58 14.10 7.02 14.11
CA ARG A 58 14.90 8.26 14.11
C ARG A 58 16.12 8.13 13.21
N SER A 59 16.91 7.08 13.41
CA SER A 59 18.10 6.82 12.60
C SER A 59 17.74 6.59 11.13
N TYR A 60 16.67 5.83 10.87
CA TYR A 60 16.20 5.54 9.52
C TYR A 60 15.68 6.79 8.81
N MET A 61 15.03 7.71 9.53
CA MET A 61 14.60 8.99 8.95
C MET A 61 15.79 9.86 8.55
N ILE A 62 16.85 9.94 9.37
CA ILE A 62 18.07 10.68 9.01
C ILE A 62 18.66 10.12 7.70
N LYS A 63 18.86 8.80 7.65
CA LYS A 63 19.31 8.09 6.45
C LYS A 63 18.40 8.39 5.25
N LYS A 64 17.09 8.32 5.43
CA LYS A 64 16.12 8.57 4.36
C LYS A 64 16.20 9.99 3.81
N THR A 65 16.40 10.99 4.67
CA THR A 65 16.60 12.39 4.25
C THR A 65 17.84 12.54 3.38
N GLU A 66 18.96 11.94 3.75
CA GLU A 66 20.20 11.95 2.95
C GLU A 66 19.98 11.31 1.59
N ILE A 67 19.31 10.14 1.57
CA ILE A 67 18.97 9.45 0.33
C ILE A 67 18.05 10.31 -0.56
N PHE A 68 17.07 11.01 0.02
CA PHE A 68 16.19 11.89 -0.75
C PHE A 68 16.94 13.09 -1.34
N LYS A 69 17.96 13.60 -0.65
CA LYS A 69 18.84 14.65 -1.19
C LYS A 69 19.62 14.14 -2.40
N GLU A 70 20.31 13.01 -2.28
CA GLU A 70 21.01 12.37 -3.41
C GLU A 70 20.08 12.09 -4.59
N LEU A 71 18.86 11.62 -4.28
CA LEU A 71 17.85 11.33 -5.29
C LEU A 71 17.46 12.61 -6.03
N SER A 72 17.22 13.70 -5.31
CA SER A 72 16.89 15.00 -5.91
C SER A 72 18.01 15.52 -6.81
N GLU A 73 19.28 15.35 -6.42
CA GLU A 73 20.44 15.73 -7.22
C GLU A 73 20.45 14.96 -8.55
N LYS A 74 20.33 13.63 -8.50
CA LYS A 74 20.27 12.79 -9.70
C LYS A 74 19.06 13.08 -10.59
N GLN A 75 17.91 13.42 -9.98
CA GLN A 75 16.71 13.82 -10.72
C GLN A 75 16.99 15.09 -11.54
N ASN A 76 17.61 16.10 -10.91
CA ASN A 76 17.97 17.35 -11.57
C ASN A 76 18.98 17.14 -12.70
N GLU A 77 20.01 16.31 -12.48
CA GLU A 77 20.99 15.96 -13.52
C GLU A 77 20.32 15.32 -14.75
N MET A 78 19.43 14.36 -14.51
CA MET A 78 18.70 13.67 -15.57
C MET A 78 17.73 14.60 -16.30
N ALA A 79 17.01 15.46 -15.57
CA ALA A 79 16.12 16.44 -16.19
C ALA A 79 16.91 17.46 -17.04
N ALA A 80 18.08 17.90 -16.57
CA ALA A 80 18.95 18.79 -17.33
C ALA A 80 19.48 18.14 -18.62
N SER A 81 19.93 16.89 -18.55
CA SER A 81 20.44 16.17 -19.73
C SER A 81 19.35 15.90 -20.77
N GLU A 82 18.13 15.61 -20.31
CA GLU A 82 16.94 15.40 -21.16
C GLU A 82 16.23 16.69 -21.56
N LYS A 83 16.73 17.87 -21.16
CA LYS A 83 16.08 19.18 -21.38
C LYS A 83 14.61 19.20 -20.95
N SER A 84 14.32 18.54 -19.83
CA SER A 84 13.00 18.38 -19.25
C SER A 84 12.85 19.21 -17.98
N VAL A 85 11.61 19.56 -17.61
CA VAL A 85 11.30 20.33 -16.39
C VAL A 85 10.62 19.40 -15.39
N ILE A 86 11.20 19.27 -14.20
CA ILE A 86 10.59 18.51 -13.09
C ILE A 86 9.45 19.33 -12.51
N SER A 87 8.26 18.73 -12.46
CA SER A 87 7.08 19.29 -11.80
C SER A 87 6.66 18.53 -10.55
N CYS A 88 7.39 17.46 -10.22
CA CYS A 88 7.10 16.62 -9.08
C CYS A 88 7.35 17.39 -7.78
N ALA A 89 6.27 17.75 -7.09
CA ALA A 89 6.29 18.34 -5.76
C ALA A 89 5.10 17.82 -4.95
N ARG A 90 5.01 18.20 -3.67
CA ARG A 90 3.80 17.94 -2.88
C ARG A 90 2.57 18.50 -3.61
N GLY A 91 1.56 17.66 -3.82
CA GLY A 91 0.38 17.99 -4.64
C GLY A 91 0.42 17.41 -6.07
N CYS A 92 1.56 16.91 -6.53
CA CYS A 92 1.62 16.03 -7.70
C CYS A 92 1.13 14.63 -7.32
N THR A 93 0.14 14.09 -8.03
CA THR A 93 -0.42 12.75 -7.74
C THR A 93 -0.06 11.71 -8.79
N HIS A 94 0.96 11.95 -9.61
CA HIS A 94 1.31 11.04 -10.70
C HIS A 94 1.71 9.65 -10.17
N CYS A 95 2.43 9.57 -9.05
CA CYS A 95 2.81 8.29 -8.45
C CYS A 95 1.67 7.59 -7.70
N CYS A 96 0.55 8.29 -7.41
CA CYS A 96 -0.58 7.78 -6.63
C CYS A 96 -1.43 6.72 -7.37
N ILE A 97 -1.01 6.27 -8.55
CA ILE A 97 -1.65 5.19 -9.32
C ILE A 97 -0.70 4.00 -9.58
N LEU A 98 0.55 4.07 -9.09
CA LEU A 98 1.58 3.07 -9.43
C LEU A 98 1.41 1.76 -8.68
N MET A 99 0.74 1.77 -7.53
CA MET A 99 0.57 0.59 -6.67
C MET A 99 1.93 0.00 -6.28
N VAL A 100 2.65 0.71 -5.41
CA VAL A 100 4.05 0.41 -5.10
C VAL A 100 4.21 -0.59 -3.96
N GLY A 101 5.30 -1.34 -3.99
CA GLY A 101 5.83 -2.03 -2.83
C GLY A 101 6.69 -1.12 -1.95
N ALA A 102 6.95 -1.56 -0.72
CA ALA A 102 7.90 -0.92 0.20
C ALA A 102 8.56 -1.98 1.10
N THR A 103 9.72 -1.64 1.66
CA THR A 103 10.35 -2.47 2.69
C THR A 103 9.63 -2.37 4.03
N VAL A 104 9.87 -3.35 4.91
CA VAL A 104 9.43 -3.26 6.30
C VAL A 104 10.02 -2.04 7.03
N GLN A 105 11.24 -1.63 6.71
CA GLN A 105 11.86 -0.43 7.28
C GLN A 105 11.11 0.85 6.89
N GLU A 106 10.75 0.99 5.61
CA GLU A 106 9.96 2.12 5.13
C GLU A 106 8.56 2.12 5.75
N VAL A 107 7.95 0.95 5.87
CA VAL A 107 6.62 0.80 6.46
C VAL A 107 6.62 1.14 7.95
N GLU A 108 7.64 0.74 8.71
CA GLU A 108 7.77 1.12 10.12
C GLU A 108 7.86 2.65 10.28
N LEU A 109 8.61 3.33 9.41
CA LEU A 109 8.68 4.79 9.42
C LEU A 109 7.33 5.45 9.06
N ILE A 110 6.59 4.90 8.09
CA ILE A 110 5.23 5.37 7.72
C ILE A 110 4.27 5.16 8.90
N VAL A 111 4.33 4.00 9.57
CA VAL A 111 3.51 3.67 10.73
C VAL A 111 3.79 4.64 11.88
N ARG A 112 5.07 4.94 12.16
CA ARG A 112 5.44 5.97 13.13
C ARG A 112 4.84 7.33 12.80
N TYR A 113 4.96 7.74 11.54
CA TYR A 113 4.40 9.00 11.06
C TYR A 113 2.89 9.06 11.30
N LEU A 114 2.15 7.99 10.99
CA LEU A 114 0.71 7.91 11.25
C LEU A 114 0.40 7.96 12.75
N TYR A 115 1.09 7.20 13.59
CA TYR A 115 0.86 7.22 15.04
C TYR A 115 1.07 8.59 15.68
N GLN A 116 1.94 9.43 15.09
CA GLN A 116 2.18 10.81 15.51
C GLN A 116 1.16 11.82 14.95
N ASN A 117 0.33 11.41 13.99
CA ASN A 117 -0.66 12.27 13.32
C ASN A 117 -2.04 11.62 13.41
N GLU A 118 -2.75 11.85 14.52
CA GLU A 118 -4.03 11.21 14.84
C GLU A 118 -5.06 11.31 13.72
N GLU A 119 -5.21 12.49 13.13
CA GLU A 119 -6.16 12.73 12.06
C GLU A 119 -5.85 11.87 10.83
N LEU A 120 -4.59 11.79 10.43
CA LEU A 120 -4.15 11.02 9.26
C LEU A 120 -4.24 9.51 9.52
N PHE A 121 -3.92 9.09 10.75
CA PHE A 121 -4.12 7.71 11.20
C PHE A 121 -5.59 7.30 11.11
N ASN A 122 -6.50 8.09 11.69
CA ASN A 122 -7.94 7.83 11.65
C ASN A 122 -8.49 7.82 10.21
N TYR A 123 -8.04 8.77 9.38
CA TYR A 123 -8.40 8.80 7.97
C TYR A 123 -7.96 7.52 7.24
N PHE A 124 -6.70 7.09 7.42
CA PHE A 124 -6.18 5.93 6.71
C PHE A 124 -6.92 4.63 7.09
N ILE A 125 -7.19 4.40 8.38
CA ILE A 125 -7.88 3.19 8.82
C ILE A 125 -9.35 3.15 8.38
N ASP A 126 -10.00 4.30 8.16
CA ASP A 126 -11.35 4.35 7.58
C ASP A 126 -11.37 4.15 6.05
N VAL A 127 -10.40 4.75 5.34
CA VAL A 127 -10.36 4.70 3.87
C VAL A 127 -9.85 3.37 3.35
N TYR A 128 -8.82 2.79 3.99
CA TYR A 128 -8.14 1.60 3.50
C TYR A 128 -9.09 0.40 3.27
N PRO A 129 -10.01 0.01 4.18
CA PRO A 129 -10.89 -1.13 3.96
C PRO A 129 -11.79 -1.00 2.72
N LYS A 130 -12.27 0.22 2.45
CA LYS A 130 -13.07 0.54 1.26
C LYS A 130 -12.20 0.45 0.00
N TRP A 131 -11.01 1.02 0.08
CA TRP A 131 -10.04 1.04 -1.00
C TRP A 131 -9.57 -0.37 -1.41
N ILE A 132 -9.21 -1.22 -0.44
CA ILE A 132 -8.73 -2.58 -0.74
C ILE A 132 -9.85 -3.49 -1.28
N SER A 133 -11.09 -3.29 -0.85
CA SER A 133 -12.25 -4.00 -1.43
C SER A 133 -12.41 -3.66 -2.90
N LYS A 134 -12.37 -2.36 -3.23
CA LYS A 134 -12.47 -1.89 -4.61
C LYS A 134 -11.30 -2.36 -5.47
N LEU A 135 -10.08 -2.38 -4.91
CA LEU A 135 -8.92 -2.95 -5.61
C LEU A 135 -9.12 -4.43 -5.97
N LYS A 136 -9.63 -5.24 -5.04
CA LYS A 136 -9.94 -6.66 -5.30
C LYS A 136 -10.98 -6.83 -6.39
N GLU A 137 -11.99 -5.96 -6.44
CA GLU A 137 -13.00 -5.96 -7.51
C GLU A 137 -12.38 -5.64 -8.87
N VAL A 138 -11.55 -4.60 -8.94
CA VAL A 138 -10.86 -4.19 -10.18
C VAL A 138 -9.89 -5.27 -10.65
N ASP A 139 -9.12 -5.88 -9.75
CA ASP A 139 -8.22 -7.01 -10.06
C ASP A 139 -9.00 -8.19 -10.66
N CYS A 140 -10.13 -8.55 -10.03
CA CYS A 140 -11.01 -9.61 -10.55
C CYS A 140 -11.55 -9.30 -11.96
N LEU A 141 -11.88 -8.04 -12.25
CA LEU A 141 -12.32 -7.61 -13.58
C LEU A 141 -11.19 -7.72 -14.62
N LEU A 142 -9.97 -7.28 -14.26
CA LEU A 142 -8.79 -7.39 -15.13
C LEU A 142 -8.48 -8.86 -15.46
N GLU A 143 -8.53 -9.74 -14.46
CA GLU A 143 -8.34 -11.17 -14.69
C GLU A 143 -9.35 -11.77 -15.67
N LYS A 144 -10.62 -11.38 -15.57
CA LYS A 144 -11.68 -11.82 -16.50
C LYS A 144 -11.43 -11.32 -17.91
N GLN A 145 -11.03 -10.06 -18.07
CA GLN A 145 -10.73 -9.48 -19.39
C GLN A 145 -9.54 -10.17 -20.06
N LEU A 146 -8.47 -10.45 -19.30
CA LEU A 146 -7.29 -11.17 -19.82
C LEU A 146 -7.64 -12.59 -20.27
N LYS A 147 -8.47 -13.32 -19.51
CA LYS A 147 -8.96 -14.66 -19.89
C LYS A 147 -9.78 -14.63 -21.17
N ASN A 148 -10.61 -13.60 -21.36
CA ASN A 148 -11.41 -13.43 -22.57
C ASN A 148 -10.56 -13.08 -23.81
N ARG A 149 -9.47 -12.32 -23.63
CA ARG A 149 -8.56 -11.94 -24.72
C ARG A 149 -7.63 -13.07 -25.18
N SER A 150 -7.23 -13.97 -24.28
CA SER A 150 -6.26 -15.02 -24.59
C SER A 150 -6.84 -16.26 -25.26
N GLY A 151 -8.17 -16.36 -25.43
CA GLY A 151 -8.81 -17.50 -26.10
C GLY A 151 -8.61 -18.85 -25.41
N LEU A 152 -8.11 -18.87 -24.15
CA LEU A 152 -7.94 -20.12 -23.40
C LEU A 152 -9.30 -20.74 -23.09
N SER A 153 -9.54 -21.94 -23.61
CA SER A 153 -10.81 -22.64 -23.49
C SER A 153 -11.20 -22.94 -22.02
N THR A 154 -12.50 -22.89 -21.77
CA THR A 154 -13.16 -23.04 -20.46
C THR A 154 -12.99 -24.42 -19.80
N ALA A 155 -12.29 -25.37 -20.43
CA ALA A 155 -12.18 -26.74 -19.95
C ALA A 155 -11.08 -26.94 -18.89
N ALA A 156 -9.98 -26.18 -18.93
CA ALA A 156 -8.92 -26.23 -17.90
C ALA A 156 -9.20 -25.32 -16.68
N ALA A 157 -10.23 -24.48 -16.76
CA ALA A 157 -10.55 -23.47 -15.75
C ALA A 157 -11.50 -23.96 -14.64
N LYS A 158 -12.16 -25.11 -14.82
CA LYS A 158 -13.22 -25.58 -13.91
C LYS A 158 -12.75 -26.27 -12.63
N GLU A 159 -11.44 -26.56 -12.48
CA GLU A 159 -10.95 -27.29 -11.30
C GLU A 159 -10.16 -26.44 -10.29
N LYS A 160 -9.96 -25.13 -10.55
CA LYS A 160 -9.20 -24.24 -9.65
C LYS A 160 -9.98 -23.07 -9.04
N THR A 161 -11.25 -22.87 -9.39
CA THR A 161 -12.06 -21.75 -8.88
C THR A 161 -12.84 -22.09 -7.60
N LYS A 162 -12.14 -22.65 -6.60
CA LYS A 162 -12.62 -22.69 -5.21
C LYS A 162 -11.64 -22.09 -4.21
N HIS A 163 -10.58 -21.45 -4.69
CA HIS A 163 -9.59 -20.82 -3.83
C HIS A 163 -9.88 -19.33 -3.70
N ASN A 164 -10.08 -18.91 -2.45
CA ASN A 164 -10.36 -17.56 -2.00
C ASN A 164 -9.49 -16.53 -2.72
N CYS A 165 -10.11 -15.42 -3.13
CA CYS A 165 -9.53 -14.19 -3.69
C CYS A 165 -8.42 -13.56 -2.81
N HIS A 166 -8.08 -14.17 -1.67
CA HIS A 166 -7.01 -13.76 -0.78
C HIS A 166 -5.60 -14.13 -1.26
N TYR A 167 -5.45 -15.20 -2.07
CA TYR A 167 -4.11 -15.69 -2.45
C TYR A 167 -3.44 -14.89 -3.59
N LEU A 168 -4.19 -14.02 -4.27
CA LEU A 168 -3.68 -13.29 -5.43
C LEU A 168 -2.82 -12.07 -5.05
N LEU A 169 -3.05 -11.46 -3.87
CA LEU A 169 -2.32 -10.24 -3.48
C LEU A 169 -0.81 -10.45 -3.24
N SER A 170 -0.31 -11.66 -2.99
CA SER A 170 1.14 -11.88 -2.82
C SER A 170 1.83 -12.55 -4.01
N ALA A 171 1.11 -13.30 -4.84
CA ALA A 171 1.70 -14.05 -5.96
C ALA A 171 1.40 -13.45 -7.34
N SER A 172 0.27 -12.75 -7.52
CA SER A 172 -0.07 -12.11 -8.80
C SER A 172 0.41 -10.65 -8.87
N LEU A 173 0.53 -9.95 -7.74
CA LEU A 173 0.95 -8.55 -7.75
C LEU A 173 2.42 -8.35 -8.18
N ASP A 174 3.32 -9.29 -7.89
CA ASP A 174 4.75 -9.13 -8.21
C ASP A 174 5.11 -9.43 -9.69
N THR A 175 4.32 -10.24 -10.39
CA THR A 175 4.61 -10.64 -11.78
C THR A 175 3.61 -10.11 -12.81
N LYS A 176 2.34 -9.84 -12.43
CA LYS A 176 1.32 -9.28 -13.34
C LYS A 176 1.05 -7.79 -13.14
N TRP A 177 1.30 -7.22 -11.96
CA TRP A 177 1.11 -5.78 -11.71
C TRP A 177 2.34 -4.94 -12.08
N LYS A 178 3.42 -5.56 -12.55
CA LYS A 178 4.46 -4.85 -13.29
C LYS A 178 3.85 -4.29 -14.59
N SER A 179 3.56 -2.99 -14.52
CA SER A 179 3.79 -2.01 -15.58
C SER A 179 2.92 -2.00 -16.84
N GLY A 180 1.69 -2.50 -16.83
CA GLY A 180 0.74 -2.22 -17.92
C GLY A 180 0.18 -0.80 -17.89
N LEU A 181 0.29 -0.03 -18.98
CA LEU A 181 -0.47 1.22 -19.17
C LEU A 181 -1.98 0.99 -18.96
N GLU A 182 -2.48 -0.19 -19.36
CA GLU A 182 -3.87 -0.60 -19.20
C GLU A 182 -4.30 -0.67 -17.73
N ASN A 183 -3.46 -1.20 -16.84
CA ASN A 183 -3.76 -1.26 -15.40
C ASN A 183 -3.87 0.15 -14.80
N ARG A 184 -2.96 1.05 -15.20
CA ARG A 184 -2.99 2.46 -14.75
C ARG A 184 -4.22 3.21 -15.25
N LEU A 185 -4.62 2.99 -16.50
CA LEU A 185 -5.86 3.55 -17.04
C LEU A 185 -7.10 3.01 -16.32
N MET A 186 -7.13 1.72 -15.97
CA MET A 186 -8.23 1.14 -15.19
C MET A 186 -8.30 1.75 -13.79
N ILE A 187 -7.16 1.87 -13.10
CA ILE A 187 -7.07 2.54 -11.79
C ILE A 187 -7.65 3.95 -11.86
N ILE A 188 -7.28 4.74 -12.87
CA ILE A 188 -7.77 6.11 -13.06
C ILE A 188 -9.27 6.11 -13.34
N LYS A 189 -9.72 5.26 -14.27
CA LYS A 189 -11.14 5.16 -14.65
C LYS A 189 -12.02 4.82 -13.44
N GLU A 190 -11.54 3.93 -12.59
CA GLU A 190 -12.23 3.51 -11.38
C GLU A 190 -11.97 4.46 -10.20
N GLY A 191 -11.16 5.52 -10.34
CA GLY A 191 -10.83 6.45 -9.26
C GLY A 191 -10.10 5.79 -8.09
N LEU A 192 -9.31 4.73 -8.36
CA LEU A 192 -8.65 3.90 -7.36
C LEU A 192 -7.25 4.43 -6.99
N TYR A 193 -7.19 5.70 -6.60
CA TYR A 193 -5.93 6.32 -6.17
C TYR A 193 -5.40 5.71 -4.88
N CYS A 194 -4.10 5.88 -4.64
CA CYS A 194 -3.41 5.49 -3.42
C CYS A 194 -4.19 5.93 -2.17
N PRO A 195 -4.34 5.07 -1.14
CA PRO A 195 -5.15 5.39 0.05
C PRO A 195 -4.49 6.46 0.94
N PHE A 196 -3.26 6.86 0.61
CA PHE A 196 -2.56 7.98 1.24
C PHE A 196 -2.79 9.33 0.54
N LEU A 197 -3.62 9.36 -0.50
CA LEU A 197 -4.02 10.59 -1.17
C LEU A 197 -5.23 11.20 -0.45
N ARG A 198 -5.11 12.48 -0.05
CA ARG A 198 -6.18 13.27 0.56
C ARG A 198 -6.05 14.72 0.09
N ASP A 199 -7.17 15.32 -0.31
CA ASP A 199 -7.24 16.73 -0.73
C ASP A 199 -6.19 17.10 -1.81
N GLY A 200 -5.97 16.19 -2.76
CA GLY A 200 -5.02 16.38 -3.86
C GLY A 200 -3.54 16.20 -3.49
N ALA A 201 -3.21 15.85 -2.24
CA ALA A 201 -1.83 15.67 -1.79
C ALA A 201 -1.60 14.31 -1.10
N CYS A 202 -0.41 13.75 -1.29
CA CYS A 202 0.03 12.58 -0.53
C CYS A 202 0.36 13.02 0.90
N PHE A 203 -0.39 12.55 1.90
CA PHE A 203 -0.14 12.99 3.28
C PHE A 203 1.10 12.34 3.90
N ILE A 204 1.61 11.24 3.32
CA ILE A 204 2.90 10.63 3.72
C ILE A 204 4.08 11.11 2.88
N HIS A 205 3.97 12.25 2.18
CA HIS A 205 4.99 12.71 1.22
C HIS A 205 6.43 12.69 1.76
N GLU A 206 6.62 13.11 3.01
CA GLU A 206 7.95 13.18 3.66
C GLU A 206 8.54 11.81 4.01
N VAL A 207 7.68 10.81 4.24
CA VAL A 207 8.08 9.45 4.61
C VAL A 207 7.76 8.42 3.52
N ARG A 208 7.36 8.89 2.32
CA ARG A 208 6.89 8.06 1.20
C ARG A 208 7.95 7.03 0.77
N PRO A 209 7.56 5.89 0.20
CA PRO A 209 8.54 4.91 -0.24
C PRO A 209 9.54 5.46 -1.26
N TYR A 210 10.75 4.92 -1.33
CA TYR A 210 11.78 5.29 -2.30
C TYR A 210 11.30 5.10 -3.72
N TYR A 211 10.52 4.04 -3.98
CA TYR A 211 9.91 3.85 -5.29
C TYR A 211 9.02 5.04 -5.69
N CYS A 212 8.26 5.59 -4.74
CA CYS A 212 7.46 6.80 -4.97
C CYS A 212 8.33 8.05 -5.12
N ALA A 213 9.37 8.22 -4.29
CA ALA A 213 10.24 9.39 -4.33
C ALA A 213 11.10 9.43 -5.59
N GLY A 214 11.52 8.26 -6.08
CA GLY A 214 12.36 8.12 -7.28
C GLY A 214 11.58 8.20 -8.57
N TYR A 215 10.25 8.13 -8.53
CA TYR A 215 9.37 8.32 -9.66
C TYR A 215 8.85 9.77 -9.68
N PHE A 216 9.15 10.52 -10.75
CA PHE A 216 8.88 11.95 -10.79
C PHE A 216 8.32 12.40 -12.14
N ALA A 217 7.34 13.31 -12.07
CA ALA A 217 6.75 13.91 -13.24
C ALA A 217 7.68 14.94 -13.89
N ILE A 218 7.77 14.87 -15.22
CA ILE A 218 8.50 15.81 -16.09
C ILE A 218 7.55 16.50 -17.09
N THR A 219 6.29 16.68 -16.67
CA THR A 219 5.22 17.37 -17.42
C THR A 219 4.62 18.48 -16.56
N PRO A 220 3.96 19.52 -17.10
CA PRO A 220 3.37 20.59 -16.30
C PRO A 220 2.57 20.09 -15.08
N GLN A 221 2.69 20.77 -13.94
CA GLN A 221 2.11 20.31 -12.66
C GLN A 221 0.58 20.16 -12.72
N ASP A 222 -0.11 21.03 -13.45
CA ASP A 222 -1.57 20.99 -13.64
C ASP A 222 -2.03 19.67 -14.30
N TRP A 223 -1.15 19.01 -15.04
CA TRP A 223 -1.46 17.73 -15.67
C TRP A 223 -1.39 16.58 -14.69
N CYS A 224 -0.78 16.75 -13.53
CA CYS A 224 -0.66 15.70 -12.52
C CYS A 224 -1.91 15.55 -11.65
N ASN A 225 -2.89 16.45 -11.76
CA ASN A 225 -4.15 16.41 -11.00
C ASN A 225 -4.95 15.13 -11.31
N PRO A 226 -5.33 14.32 -10.30
CA PRO A 226 -6.05 13.06 -10.51
C PRO A 226 -7.47 13.28 -11.08
N LEU A 227 -8.04 14.48 -10.95
CA LEU A 227 -9.35 14.83 -11.49
C LEU A 227 -9.30 15.12 -12.99
N ASN A 228 -8.11 15.26 -13.59
CA ASN A 228 -7.93 15.49 -15.02
C ASN A 228 -7.44 14.21 -15.73
N ALA A 229 -8.33 13.22 -15.81
CA ALA A 229 -8.04 11.90 -16.38
C ALA A 229 -7.78 11.93 -17.90
N ALA A 230 -8.38 12.87 -18.63
CA ALA A 230 -8.24 13.00 -20.09
C ALA A 230 -6.78 13.22 -20.54
N GLU A 231 -5.99 13.88 -19.69
CA GLU A 231 -4.60 14.24 -19.97
C GLU A 231 -3.60 13.16 -19.53
N TYR A 232 -4.05 12.04 -18.93
CA TYR A 232 -3.14 11.02 -18.39
C TYR A 232 -2.15 10.48 -19.43
N ARG A 233 -2.60 10.22 -20.65
CA ARG A 233 -1.74 9.70 -21.73
C ARG A 233 -0.63 10.67 -22.15
N LYS A 234 -0.80 11.96 -21.85
CA LYS A 234 0.19 13.00 -22.15
C LYS A 234 1.17 13.22 -21.00
N ARG A 235 0.88 12.69 -19.81
CA ARG A 235 1.79 12.81 -18.67
C ARG A 235 3.03 11.97 -18.92
N LYS A 236 4.19 12.60 -18.78
CA LYS A 236 5.48 11.93 -18.80
C LYS A 236 6.06 11.97 -17.39
N ALA A 237 6.71 10.88 -17.04
CA ALA A 237 7.43 10.73 -15.80
C ALA A 237 8.67 9.90 -16.09
N SER A 238 9.67 10.13 -15.27
CA SER A 238 10.91 9.38 -15.30
C SER A 238 11.16 8.76 -13.93
N GLN A 239 12.12 7.85 -13.86
CA GLN A 239 12.35 7.06 -12.66
C GLN A 239 13.84 6.87 -12.42
N ILE A 240 14.26 7.11 -11.18
CA ILE A 240 15.58 6.74 -10.69
C ILE A 240 15.40 5.61 -9.68
N PHE A 241 16.06 4.48 -9.96
CA PHE A 241 16.12 3.35 -9.06
C PHE A 241 17.31 3.49 -8.13
N LYS A 242 17.09 3.28 -6.83
CA LYS A 242 18.18 3.07 -5.87
C LYS A 242 18.25 1.58 -5.55
N ILE A 243 19.29 0.91 -6.04
CA ILE A 243 19.46 -0.54 -5.94
C ILE A 243 19.92 -0.95 -4.53
N ASP A 244 20.72 -0.10 -3.87
CA ASP A 244 21.38 -0.38 -2.58
C ASP A 244 20.42 -0.53 -1.38
N LEU A 245 19.12 -0.29 -1.57
CA LEU A 245 18.10 -0.50 -0.55
C LEU A 245 17.83 -1.99 -0.29
N ALA A 246 18.13 -2.85 -1.26
CA ALA A 246 18.03 -4.29 -1.09
C ALA A 246 19.06 -4.85 -0.10
N ASP A 247 20.13 -4.11 0.17
CA ASP A 247 21.23 -4.56 1.05
C ASP A 247 21.06 -4.07 2.49
N ASP A 248 20.12 -3.14 2.75
CA ASP A 248 19.82 -2.66 4.10
C ASP A 248 18.94 -3.67 4.85
N LEU A 249 19.59 -4.48 5.68
CA LEU A 249 18.93 -5.44 6.55
C LEU A 249 18.70 -4.91 7.97
N SER A 250 19.04 -3.66 8.27
CA SER A 250 18.91 -3.12 9.63
C SER A 250 17.44 -2.99 10.05
N PHE A 251 17.13 -3.38 11.30
CA PHE A 251 15.80 -3.24 11.90
C PHE A 251 15.88 -3.18 13.43
N TYR A 252 14.83 -2.73 14.12
CA TYR A 252 14.84 -2.58 15.58
C TYR A 252 14.89 -3.90 16.36
N GLY A 253 14.61 -5.02 15.69
CA GLY A 253 14.78 -6.38 16.23
C GLY A 253 16.19 -6.95 16.02
N GLY A 254 17.10 -6.20 15.42
CA GLY A 254 18.36 -6.69 14.87
C GLY A 254 18.33 -6.71 13.34
N ASN A 255 19.36 -7.29 12.73
CA ASN A 255 19.39 -7.44 11.27
C ASN A 255 18.39 -8.52 10.82
N LEU A 256 17.65 -8.20 9.76
CA LEU A 256 16.84 -9.15 9.02
C LEU A 256 17.77 -10.16 8.34
N GLU A 257 17.33 -11.41 8.20
CA GLU A 257 18.10 -12.42 7.44
C GLU A 257 18.10 -12.15 5.94
N LYS A 258 17.03 -11.50 5.46
CA LYS A 258 16.81 -11.16 4.06
C LYS A 258 15.88 -9.96 3.95
N PRO A 259 15.84 -9.30 2.79
CA PRO A 259 14.94 -8.17 2.59
C PRO A 259 13.48 -8.59 2.72
N VAL A 260 12.69 -7.78 3.42
CA VAL A 260 11.25 -7.99 3.59
C VAL A 260 10.50 -6.88 2.86
N TRP A 261 9.78 -7.26 1.81
CA TRP A 261 9.02 -6.37 0.95
C TRP A 261 7.59 -6.87 0.81
N SER A 262 6.65 -5.96 0.67
CA SER A 262 5.27 -6.28 0.30
C SER A 262 4.60 -5.06 -0.32
N PHE A 263 3.35 -5.23 -0.72
CA PHE A 263 2.51 -4.15 -1.21
C PHE A 263 2.27 -3.13 -0.09
N MET A 264 2.73 -1.90 -0.29
CA MET A 264 2.94 -0.93 0.80
C MET A 264 1.66 -0.63 1.61
N PRO A 265 0.52 -0.30 1.00
CA PRO A 265 -0.69 0.02 1.78
C PRO A 265 -1.17 -1.17 2.63
N VAL A 266 -1.00 -2.40 2.15
CA VAL A 266 -1.35 -3.61 2.89
C VAL A 266 -0.46 -3.75 4.10
N MET A 267 0.86 -3.68 3.92
CA MET A 267 1.81 -3.84 5.02
C MET A 267 1.63 -2.74 6.07
N VAL A 268 1.37 -1.49 5.67
CA VAL A 268 1.06 -0.40 6.62
C VAL A 268 -0.19 -0.75 7.42
N TYR A 269 -1.30 -1.11 6.77
CA TYR A 269 -2.55 -1.42 7.47
C TYR A 269 -2.40 -2.61 8.43
N GLU A 270 -1.72 -3.68 8.01
CA GLU A 270 -1.46 -4.84 8.87
C GLU A 270 -0.57 -4.49 10.07
N THR A 271 0.44 -3.64 9.87
CA THR A 271 1.33 -3.21 10.96
C THR A 271 0.59 -2.30 11.95
N LEU A 272 -0.34 -1.45 11.49
CA LEU A 272 -1.22 -0.69 12.37
C LEU A 272 -2.18 -1.62 13.15
N LYS A 273 -2.73 -2.64 12.48
CA LYS A 273 -3.75 -3.54 13.06
C LYS A 273 -3.17 -4.55 14.05
N TYR A 274 -2.01 -5.11 13.76
CA TYR A 274 -1.43 -6.19 14.56
C TYR A 274 -0.18 -5.75 15.33
N GLY A 275 0.29 -4.51 15.14
CA GLY A 275 1.46 -3.99 15.84
C GLY A 275 2.68 -4.87 15.60
N THR A 276 3.38 -5.22 16.67
CA THR A 276 4.57 -6.09 16.61
C THR A 276 4.24 -7.53 16.24
N GLU A 277 3.00 -8.00 16.41
CA GLU A 277 2.57 -9.32 15.95
C GLU A 277 2.52 -9.42 14.41
N ALA A 278 2.32 -8.29 13.71
CA ALA A 278 2.41 -8.25 12.25
C ALA A 278 3.77 -8.77 11.74
N LEU A 279 4.80 -8.64 12.60
CA LEU A 279 6.19 -8.90 12.28
C LEU A 279 6.69 -10.21 12.89
N GLN A 280 5.95 -10.84 13.81
CA GLN A 280 6.31 -12.12 14.43
C GLN A 280 6.48 -13.33 13.48
N PRO A 281 5.85 -13.40 12.28
CA PRO A 281 6.20 -14.41 11.28
C PRO A 281 7.64 -14.29 10.78
N MET A 282 8.31 -13.15 11.00
CA MET A 282 9.74 -12.95 10.73
C MET A 282 10.56 -13.52 11.89
N LYS A 283 10.50 -14.84 12.05
CA LYS A 283 11.46 -15.55 12.90
C LYS A 283 12.85 -15.38 12.29
N ILE A 284 13.75 -14.71 13.02
CA ILE A 284 15.20 -14.88 12.89
C ILE A 284 15.47 -16.36 13.28
N MET A 285 15.64 -17.25 12.31
CA MET A 285 16.00 -18.66 12.50
C MET A 285 16.86 -19.19 11.33
N ASP A 286 18.14 -19.41 11.68
CA ASP A 286 19.13 -20.35 11.15
C ASP A 286 18.85 -21.01 9.79
N GLY A 287 19.41 -20.42 8.73
CA GLY A 287 20.54 -21.03 8.01
C GLY A 287 20.35 -22.37 7.29
N SER A 288 19.15 -22.96 7.18
CA SER A 288 18.96 -24.13 6.30
C SER A 288 17.48 -24.43 6.07
N ASN A 289 16.85 -23.73 5.12
CA ASN A 289 15.90 -24.27 4.15
C ASN A 289 15.12 -23.14 3.45
N MET A 290 15.37 -22.99 2.17
CA MET A 290 14.76 -21.99 1.29
C MET A 290 13.29 -22.36 0.98
N LYS A 291 12.35 -21.63 1.56
CA LYS A 291 10.97 -21.46 1.04
C LYS A 291 10.59 -19.99 1.11
N SER A 292 9.87 -19.48 0.11
CA SER A 292 9.27 -18.15 0.13
C SER A 292 8.36 -18.02 1.36
N TYR A 293 8.59 -17.00 2.18
CA TYR A 293 7.81 -16.77 3.38
C TYR A 293 6.68 -15.80 3.06
N THR A 294 5.45 -16.32 3.13
CA THR A 294 4.21 -15.56 3.10
C THR A 294 3.95 -15.00 4.50
N LEU A 295 3.60 -13.71 4.60
CA LEU A 295 2.97 -13.11 5.79
C LEU A 295 1.85 -14.04 6.28
N LYS A 296 2.01 -14.64 7.46
CA LYS A 296 1.16 -15.72 7.99
C LYS A 296 -0.29 -15.33 8.30
N ARG A 297 -0.74 -14.14 7.90
CA ARG A 297 -2.14 -13.67 8.04
C ARG A 297 -2.76 -13.09 6.77
N CYS A 298 -2.15 -13.34 5.61
CA CYS A 298 -2.84 -13.23 4.30
C CYS A 298 -3.91 -14.31 4.05
N LEU A 299 -4.36 -15.05 5.08
CA LEU A 299 -5.42 -16.07 5.00
C LEU A 299 -6.55 -15.76 5.97
#